data_AF-A0A8X6U4G7-F1
#
_entry.id   AF-A0A8X6U4G7-F1
#
_cell.length_a   1.000
_cell.length_b   1.000
_cell.length_c   1.000
_cell.angle_alpha   90.00
_cell.angle_beta   90.00
_cell.angle_gamma   90.00
#
_symmetry.space_group_name_H-M   'P 1'
#
loop_
_entity.id
_entity.type
_entity.pdbx_description
1 polymer ?
#
loop_
_entity_poly.entity_id
_entity_poly.type
_entity_poly.pdbx_seq_one_letter_code
_entity_poly.pdbx_strand_id
1 'polypeptide(L)'
;MVQAIQDDSTISLPVTEIVNIASRLSDEEFAVNHQDVRELILGEETLDEEELMELIDAPTSNALVIENKENEWVPNLDLQDVKKGINLAKELELHFIQTDHSTVRSAKFKRELRNCLAPYREVLVELEKKATIENQSEDEPSEEDILPIQRRRIRRLISDSKNDC
;
A
#
# COMPACT_ATOMS: atom_id res chain seq x y z
N MET A 1 14.61 -38.43 1.76
CA MET A 1 14.13 -38.72 0.40
C MET A 1 13.02 -39.76 0.48
N VAL A 2 11.78 -39.30 0.70
CA VAL A 2 10.58 -40.13 0.56
C VAL A 2 9.62 -39.28 -0.25
N GLN A 3 9.68 -39.43 -1.58
CA GLN A 3 8.62 -38.95 -2.45
C GLN A 3 7.42 -39.86 -2.20
N ALA A 4 6.47 -39.40 -1.39
CA ALA A 4 5.12 -39.95 -1.41
C ALA A 4 4.42 -39.39 -2.66
N ILE A 5 4.77 -39.94 -3.82
CA ILE A 5 3.89 -39.81 -4.99
C ILE A 5 2.65 -40.62 -4.61
N GLN A 6 1.61 -39.94 -4.13
CA GLN A 6 0.28 -40.53 -4.07
C GLN A 6 -0.11 -40.81 -5.51
N ASP A 7 0.07 -42.08 -5.91
CA ASP A 7 -0.27 -42.54 -7.24
C ASP A 7 -1.70 -42.12 -7.56
N ASP A 8 -1.88 -41.55 -8.75
CA ASP A 8 -3.15 -41.12 -9.32
C ASP A 8 -4.30 -42.14 -9.17
N SER A 9 -3.96 -43.42 -9.07
CA SER A 9 -4.89 -44.52 -8.82
C SER A 9 -5.51 -44.56 -7.42
N THR A 10 -4.82 -44.06 -6.39
CA THR A 10 -5.27 -44.11 -4.98
C THR A 10 -6.29 -43.03 -4.63
N ILE A 11 -6.27 -41.90 -5.32
CA ILE A 11 -7.19 -40.77 -5.11
C ILE A 11 -8.42 -40.80 -6.03
N SER A 12 -8.42 -41.65 -7.06
CA SER A 12 -9.53 -41.76 -8.01
C SER A 12 -10.85 -42.17 -7.33
N LEU A 13 -10.78 -43.06 -6.32
CA LEU A 13 -11.95 -43.50 -5.56
C LEU A 13 -12.55 -42.36 -4.70
N PRO A 14 -11.77 -41.66 -3.85
CA PRO A 14 -12.24 -40.47 -3.13
C PRO A 14 -12.81 -39.37 -4.03
N VAL A 15 -12.15 -39.04 -5.14
CA VAL A 15 -12.63 -38.04 -6.11
C VAL A 15 -13.99 -38.45 -6.67
N THR A 16 -14.17 -39.75 -6.94
CA THR A 16 -15.43 -40.26 -7.47
C THR A 16 -16.55 -40.18 -6.44
N GLU A 17 -16.26 -40.48 -5.17
CA GLU A 17 -17.22 -40.39 -4.08
C GLU A 17 -17.67 -38.95 -3.82
N ILE A 18 -16.74 -37.99 -3.84
CA ILE A 18 -17.04 -36.55 -3.65
C ILE A 18 -17.97 -36.05 -4.75
N VAL A 19 -17.68 -36.35 -6.02
CA VAL A 19 -18.54 -35.94 -7.15
C VAL A 19 -19.90 -36.62 -7.11
N ASN A 20 -19.98 -37.88 -6.67
CA ASN A 20 -21.25 -38.57 -6.49
C ASN A 20 -22.10 -37.97 -5.35
N ILE A 21 -21.49 -37.50 -4.28
CA ILE A 21 -22.20 -36.81 -3.20
C ILE A 21 -22.67 -35.43 -3.70
N ALA A 22 -21.78 -34.68 -4.35
CA ALA A 22 -22.08 -33.35 -4.88
C ALA A 22 -23.23 -33.39 -5.90
N SER A 23 -23.20 -34.33 -6.85
CA SER A 23 -24.27 -34.50 -7.85
C SER A 23 -25.63 -34.85 -7.26
N ARG A 24 -25.68 -35.43 -6.05
CA ARG A 24 -26.94 -35.72 -5.34
C ARG A 24 -27.47 -34.53 -4.54
N LEU A 25 -26.63 -33.54 -4.27
CA LEU A 25 -26.95 -32.37 -3.44
C LEU A 25 -27.06 -31.07 -4.25
N SER A 26 -26.66 -31.10 -5.51
CA SER A 26 -26.52 -29.92 -6.37
C SER A 26 -27.69 -29.79 -7.34
N ASP A 27 -28.14 -28.55 -7.54
CA ASP A 27 -29.00 -28.17 -8.66
C ASP A 27 -28.12 -27.93 -9.92
N GLU A 28 -28.69 -28.00 -11.14
CA GLU A 28 -27.93 -27.99 -12.41
C GLU A 28 -26.90 -26.85 -12.57
N GLU A 29 -27.05 -25.76 -11.81
CA GLU A 29 -26.16 -24.59 -11.79
C GLU A 29 -24.80 -24.81 -11.09
N PHE A 30 -24.68 -25.82 -10.19
CA PHE A 30 -23.45 -26.09 -9.42
C PHE A 30 -22.88 -27.49 -9.71
N ALA A 31 -22.83 -27.88 -10.99
CA ALA A 31 -22.26 -29.15 -11.39
C ALA A 31 -20.76 -29.22 -11.03
N VAL A 32 -20.42 -30.10 -10.08
CA VAL A 32 -19.03 -30.32 -9.66
C VAL A 32 -18.34 -31.26 -10.65
N ASN A 33 -17.21 -30.83 -11.20
CA ASN A 33 -16.41 -31.59 -12.16
C ASN A 33 -15.35 -32.45 -11.46
N HIS A 34 -15.12 -33.67 -11.95
CA HIS A 34 -14.08 -34.57 -11.43
C HIS A 34 -12.68 -33.98 -11.53
N GLN A 35 -12.38 -33.25 -12.61
CA GLN A 35 -11.05 -32.71 -12.81
C GLN A 35 -10.73 -31.61 -11.79
N ASP A 36 -11.70 -30.75 -11.48
CA ASP A 36 -11.53 -29.66 -10.52
C ASP A 36 -11.31 -30.21 -9.10
N VAL A 37 -12.06 -31.26 -8.71
CA VAL A 37 -11.86 -31.94 -7.41
C VAL A 37 -10.50 -32.63 -7.34
N ARG A 38 -10.05 -33.22 -8.45
CA ARG A 38 -8.74 -33.88 -8.52
C ARG A 38 -7.59 -32.88 -8.44
N GLU A 39 -7.70 -31.74 -9.12
CA GLU A 39 -6.73 -30.65 -9.04
C GLU A 39 -6.67 -30.03 -7.64
N LEU A 40 -7.80 -29.90 -6.95
CA LEU A 40 -7.80 -29.43 -5.56
C LEU A 40 -7.05 -30.39 -4.62
N ILE A 41 -7.21 -31.70 -4.81
CA ILE A 41 -6.59 -32.72 -3.95
C ILE A 41 -5.10 -32.92 -4.25
N LEU A 42 -4.69 -32.79 -5.51
CA LEU A 42 -3.30 -33.00 -5.95
C LEU A 42 -2.48 -31.72 -6.09
N GLY A 43 -3.14 -30.58 -6.27
CA GLY A 43 -2.51 -29.29 -6.54
C GLY A 43 -2.07 -28.55 -5.28
N GLU A 44 -2.49 -29.00 -4.10
CA GLU A 44 -1.95 -28.52 -2.84
C GLU A 44 -0.64 -29.25 -2.54
N GLU A 45 0.47 -28.53 -2.61
CA GLU A 45 1.78 -28.98 -2.13
C GLU A 45 1.68 -29.20 -0.62
N THR A 46 1.73 -30.47 -0.18
CA THR A 46 1.72 -30.79 1.25
C THR A 46 3.06 -30.43 1.84
N LEU A 47 3.09 -29.37 2.65
CA LEU A 47 4.28 -28.99 3.39
C LEU A 47 4.63 -30.08 4.42
N ASP A 48 5.89 -30.44 4.51
CA ASP A 48 6.35 -31.34 5.56
C ASP A 48 6.52 -30.63 6.91
N GLU A 49 6.75 -31.40 7.98
CA GLU A 49 6.85 -30.86 9.34
C GLU A 49 8.03 -29.88 9.48
N GLU A 50 9.11 -30.06 8.73
CA GLU A 50 10.28 -29.17 8.74
C GLU A 50 9.95 -27.85 8.03
N GLU A 51 9.31 -27.92 6.87
CA GLU A 51 8.82 -26.74 6.13
C GLU A 51 7.78 -25.94 6.94
N LEU A 52 6.93 -26.63 7.71
CA LEU A 52 5.99 -25.99 8.64
C LEU A 52 6.69 -25.32 9.82
N MET A 53 7.80 -25.89 10.33
CA MET A 53 8.60 -25.28 11.39
C MET A 53 9.37 -24.05 10.91
N GLU A 54 9.89 -24.06 9.68
CA GLU A 54 10.52 -22.88 9.07
C GLU A 54 9.56 -21.69 8.96
N LEU A 55 8.27 -21.92 8.70
CA LEU A 55 7.23 -20.89 8.68
C LEU A 55 6.93 -20.28 10.07
N ILE A 56 7.18 -21.02 11.14
CA ILE A 56 6.92 -20.59 12.53
C ILE A 56 8.12 -19.80 13.08
N ASP A 57 9.34 -20.24 12.75
CA ASP A 57 10.59 -19.59 13.16
C ASP A 57 11.02 -18.44 12.23
N ALA A 58 10.37 -18.32 11.06
CA ALA A 58 10.44 -17.12 10.26
C ALA A 58 9.97 -15.91 11.12
N PRO A 59 10.81 -14.88 11.33
CA PRO A 59 10.33 -13.67 11.94
C PRO A 59 9.15 -13.17 11.11
N THR A 60 8.09 -12.70 11.77
CA THR A 60 6.86 -12.12 11.17
C THR A 60 7.13 -10.81 10.40
N SER A 61 8.33 -10.62 9.87
CA SER A 61 8.59 -9.80 8.72
C SER A 61 8.11 -10.56 7.49
N ASN A 62 6.88 -10.27 7.06
CA ASN A 62 6.44 -10.51 5.69
C ASN A 62 7.35 -9.75 4.72
N ALA A 63 8.53 -10.30 4.46
CA ALA A 63 9.27 -10.05 3.25
C ALA A 63 9.01 -11.27 2.37
N LEU A 64 7.85 -11.26 1.71
CA LEU A 64 7.78 -11.81 0.37
C LEU A 64 8.82 -11.03 -0.43
N VAL A 65 10.06 -11.52 -0.43
CA VAL A 65 11.10 -11.11 -1.35
C VAL A 65 10.70 -11.66 -2.70
N ILE A 66 9.68 -11.04 -3.29
CA ILE A 66 9.54 -11.01 -4.74
C ILE A 66 10.65 -10.06 -5.16
N GLU A 67 11.85 -10.59 -5.38
CA GLU A 67 12.88 -9.94 -6.18
C GLU A 67 12.41 -9.88 -7.64
N ASN A 68 11.32 -9.15 -7.90
CA ASN A 68 11.08 -8.63 -9.22
C ASN A 68 11.99 -7.42 -9.36
N LYS A 69 13.20 -7.66 -9.86
CA LYS A 69 14.03 -6.67 -10.56
C LYS A 69 13.36 -6.23 -11.87
N GLU A 70 12.12 -5.78 -11.75
CA GLU A 70 11.42 -5.02 -12.75
C GLU A 70 11.13 -3.67 -12.10
N ASN A 71 12.16 -2.81 -12.10
CA ASN A 71 11.93 -1.38 -12.19
C ASN A 71 11.28 -1.09 -13.55
N GLU A 72 10.08 -1.63 -13.80
CA GLU A 72 9.28 -1.34 -14.97
C GLU A 72 8.48 -0.09 -14.63
N TRP A 73 9.04 1.04 -15.08
CA TRP A 73 8.40 2.34 -15.27
C TRP A 73 7.05 2.55 -14.58
N VAL A 74 7.10 2.99 -13.32
CA VAL A 74 5.93 3.59 -12.68
C VAL A 74 5.87 5.04 -13.17
N PRO A 75 4.83 5.47 -13.91
CA PRO A 75 4.61 6.90 -14.15
C PRO A 75 4.61 7.58 -12.78
N ASN A 76 5.46 8.59 -12.59
CA ASN A 76 5.66 9.27 -11.30
C ASN A 76 4.30 9.49 -10.63
N LEU A 77 4.02 8.74 -9.58
CA LEU A 77 2.76 8.82 -8.86
C LEU A 77 2.60 10.25 -8.36
N ASP A 78 1.68 11.00 -8.95
CA ASP A 78 1.54 12.42 -8.65
C ASP A 78 0.59 12.65 -7.46
N LEU A 79 0.60 13.88 -6.94
CA LEU A 79 -0.23 14.24 -5.79
C LEU A 79 -1.73 14.02 -6.05
N GLN A 80 -2.20 14.22 -7.28
CA GLN A 80 -3.61 14.05 -7.64
C GLN A 80 -3.98 12.58 -7.75
N ASP A 81 -3.10 11.73 -8.27
CA ASP A 81 -3.28 10.28 -8.34
C ASP A 81 -3.44 9.69 -6.94
N VAL A 82 -2.56 10.06 -6.00
CA VAL A 82 -2.66 9.60 -4.60
C VAL A 82 -3.97 10.06 -3.95
N LYS A 83 -4.35 11.34 -4.14
CA LYS A 83 -5.60 11.89 -3.62
C LYS A 83 -6.82 11.16 -4.18
N LYS A 84 -6.83 10.89 -5.49
CA LYS A 84 -7.89 10.16 -6.17
C LYS A 84 -8.00 8.73 -5.65
N GLY A 85 -6.87 8.01 -5.54
CA GLY A 85 -6.85 6.65 -4.99
C GLY A 85 -7.40 6.56 -3.57
N ILE A 86 -6.99 7.49 -2.69
CA ILE A 86 -7.50 7.55 -1.31
C ILE A 86 -9.01 7.83 -1.28
N ASN A 87 -9.54 8.68 -2.16
CA ASN A 87 -10.97 8.97 -2.21
C ASN A 87 -11.78 7.77 -2.72
N LEU A 88 -11.32 7.09 -3.77
CA LEU A 88 -11.96 5.86 -4.24
C LEU A 88 -12.03 4.79 -3.13
N ALA A 89 -10.95 4.65 -2.35
CA ALA A 89 -10.95 3.71 -1.25
C ALA A 89 -11.95 4.08 -0.14
N LYS A 90 -12.20 5.37 0.12
CA LYS A 90 -13.26 5.80 1.05
C LYS A 90 -14.66 5.45 0.54
N GLU A 91 -14.90 5.59 -0.77
CA GLU A 91 -16.17 5.20 -1.38
C GLU A 91 -16.39 3.68 -1.28
N LEU A 92 -15.34 2.91 -1.50
CA LEU A 92 -15.35 1.46 -1.34
C LEU A 92 -15.58 1.05 0.13
N GLU A 93 -14.90 1.70 1.08
CA GLU A 93 -15.11 1.52 2.53
C GLU A 93 -16.58 1.75 2.88
N LEU A 94 -17.14 2.87 2.41
CA LEU A 94 -18.53 3.26 2.69
C LEU A 94 -19.53 2.25 2.13
N HIS A 95 -19.33 1.81 0.88
CA HIS A 95 -20.22 0.88 0.21
C HIS A 95 -20.38 -0.40 1.03
N PHE A 96 -19.28 -1.08 1.36
CA PHE A 96 -19.35 -2.37 2.07
C PHE A 96 -19.77 -2.22 3.53
N ILE A 97 -19.44 -1.12 4.20
CA ILE A 97 -19.95 -0.87 5.57
C ILE A 97 -21.47 -0.73 5.57
N GLN A 98 -22.07 -0.16 4.51
CA GLN A 98 -23.52 0.06 4.43
C GLN A 98 -24.29 -1.14 3.90
N THR A 99 -23.72 -1.90 2.97
CA THR A 99 -24.41 -3.01 2.31
C THR A 99 -24.18 -4.36 2.98
N ASP A 100 -23.08 -4.54 3.72
CA ASP A 100 -22.77 -5.81 4.37
C ASP A 100 -23.53 -5.95 5.70
N HIS A 101 -24.46 -6.91 5.75
CA HIS A 101 -25.19 -7.25 6.97
C HIS A 101 -24.31 -7.92 8.04
N SER A 102 -23.14 -8.44 7.69
CA SER A 102 -22.19 -8.99 8.65
C SER A 102 -21.32 -7.90 9.25
N THR A 103 -21.55 -7.58 10.53
CA THR A 103 -20.75 -6.59 11.28
C THR A 103 -19.31 -7.05 11.50
N VAL A 104 -19.07 -8.36 11.62
CA VAL A 104 -17.73 -8.93 11.80
C VAL A 104 -16.90 -8.80 10.52
N ARG A 105 -17.49 -9.16 9.38
CA ARG A 105 -16.81 -9.11 8.08
C ARG A 105 -16.56 -7.67 7.64
N SER A 106 -17.54 -6.79 7.75
CA SER A 106 -17.38 -5.36 7.43
C SER A 106 -16.36 -4.66 8.33
N ALA A 107 -16.31 -4.99 9.63
CA ALA A 107 -15.27 -4.49 10.53
C ALA A 107 -13.87 -4.98 10.14
N LYS A 108 -13.72 -6.25 9.74
CA LYS A 108 -12.46 -6.79 9.23
C LYS A 108 -12.04 -6.05 7.95
N PHE A 109 -12.94 -5.93 6.97
CA PHE A 109 -12.69 -5.22 5.72
C PHE A 109 -12.22 -3.78 5.96
N LYS A 110 -12.94 -3.04 6.81
CA LYS A 110 -12.59 -1.67 7.21
C LYS A 110 -11.17 -1.57 7.78
N ARG A 111 -10.80 -2.49 8.66
CA ARG A 111 -9.46 -2.50 9.27
C ARG A 111 -8.38 -2.78 8.22
N GLU A 112 -8.54 -3.83 7.42
CA GLU A 112 -7.52 -4.21 6.44
C GLU A 112 -7.38 -3.17 5.33
N LEU A 113 -8.48 -2.59 4.83
CA LEU A 113 -8.41 -1.52 3.84
C LEU A 113 -7.63 -0.30 4.36
N ARG A 114 -7.82 0.06 5.62
CA ARG A 114 -7.06 1.16 6.24
C ARG A 114 -5.58 0.84 6.37
N ASN A 115 -5.24 -0.41 6.70
CA ASN A 115 -3.85 -0.87 6.75
C ASN A 115 -3.22 -0.78 5.36
N CYS A 116 -3.91 -1.23 4.31
CA CYS A 116 -3.45 -1.13 2.92
C CYS A 116 -3.24 0.32 2.46
N LEU A 117 -4.02 1.28 2.98
CA LEU A 117 -3.90 2.69 2.62
C LEU A 117 -2.83 3.44 3.42
N ALA A 118 -2.29 2.87 4.50
CA ALA A 118 -1.33 3.56 5.36
C ALA A 118 -0.08 4.07 4.59
N PRO A 119 0.59 3.25 3.75
CA PRO A 119 1.73 3.72 2.96
C PRO A 119 1.39 4.89 2.03
N TYR A 120 0.21 4.87 1.41
CA TYR A 120 -0.23 5.95 0.52
C TYR A 120 -0.52 7.26 1.25
N ARG A 121 -0.90 7.20 2.53
CA ARG A 121 -1.05 8.40 3.37
C ARG A 121 0.31 9.01 3.70
N GLU A 122 1.34 8.19 3.88
CA GLU A 122 2.71 8.66 4.08
C GLU A 122 3.22 9.35 2.80
N VAL A 123 3.05 8.71 1.64
CA VAL A 123 3.38 9.29 0.33
C VAL A 123 2.64 10.62 0.10
N LEU A 124 1.36 10.69 0.46
CA LEU A 124 0.59 11.93 0.36
C LEU A 124 1.25 13.07 1.15
N VAL A 125 1.65 12.81 2.39
CA VAL A 125 2.30 13.81 3.25
C VAL A 125 3.65 14.25 2.66
N GLU A 126 4.42 13.33 2.09
CA GLU A 126 5.70 13.65 1.43
C GLU A 126 5.50 14.54 0.19
N LEU A 127 4.53 14.20 -0.65
CA LEU A 127 4.19 14.98 -1.84
C LEU A 127 3.67 16.38 -1.49
N GLU A 128 2.86 16.51 -0.43
CA GLU A 128 2.37 17.81 0.04
C GLU A 128 3.49 18.69 0.62
N LYS A 129 4.44 18.08 1.35
CA LYS A 129 5.64 18.80 1.83
C LYS A 129 6.50 19.29 0.66
N LYS A 130 6.74 18.42 -0.34
CA LYS A 130 7.53 18.78 -1.53
C LYS A 130 6.89 19.94 -2.29
N ALA A 131 5.58 19.88 -2.53
CA ALA A 131 4.85 20.96 -3.18
C ALA A 131 4.90 22.27 -2.37
N THR A 132 4.89 22.21 -1.04
CA THR A 132 4.98 23.41 -0.19
C THR A 132 6.36 24.06 -0.28
N ILE A 133 7.43 23.27 -0.33
CA ILE A 133 8.81 23.77 -0.42
C ILE A 133 9.08 24.42 -1.78
N GLU A 134 8.64 23.78 -2.88
CA GLU A 134 8.80 24.33 -4.24
C GLU A 134 8.13 25.70 -4.39
N ASN A 135 6.99 25.93 -3.74
CA ASN A 135 6.29 27.21 -3.77
C ASN A 135 6.93 28.31 -2.90
N GLN A 136 7.84 27.98 -1.97
CA GLN A 136 8.53 28.96 -1.12
C GLN A 136 9.91 29.35 -1.66
N SER A 137 10.49 28.55 -2.55
CA SER A 137 11.82 28.81 -3.14
C SER A 137 11.83 29.81 -4.30
N GLU A 138 10.67 30.25 -4.80
CA GLU A 138 10.58 31.23 -5.89
C GLU A 138 10.45 32.70 -5.43
N ASP A 139 10.33 32.94 -4.11
CA ASP A 139 10.12 34.29 -3.53
C ASP A 139 11.38 34.90 -2.88
N GLU A 140 12.58 34.35 -3.12
CA GLU A 140 13.83 35.04 -2.77
C GLU A 140 14.12 36.14 -3.81
N PRO A 141 14.11 37.44 -3.43
CA PRO A 141 14.53 38.49 -4.36
C PRO A 141 16.02 38.30 -4.65
N SER A 142 16.36 38.12 -5.93
CA SER A 142 17.74 38.07 -6.42
C SER A 142 18.57 39.23 -5.84
N GLU A 143 19.63 38.90 -5.08
CA GLU A 143 20.62 39.85 -4.56
C GLU A 143 21.51 40.45 -5.68
N GLU A 144 20.93 41.04 -6.73
CA GLU A 144 21.71 41.68 -7.81
C GLU A 144 21.46 43.18 -8.00
N ASP A 145 20.59 43.82 -7.21
CA ASP A 145 20.34 45.28 -7.34
C ASP A 145 20.60 46.11 -6.06
N ILE A 146 21.59 45.73 -5.24
CA ILE A 146 22.10 46.63 -4.20
C ILE A 146 23.20 47.52 -4.81
N LEU A 147 22.78 48.58 -5.50
CA LEU A 147 23.66 49.67 -5.93
C LEU A 147 24.42 50.26 -4.72
N PRO A 148 25.71 50.58 -4.84
CA PRO A 148 26.49 51.12 -3.73
C PRO A 148 25.98 52.51 -3.35
N ILE A 149 25.32 52.61 -2.19
CA ILE A 149 24.93 53.88 -1.58
C ILE A 149 26.19 54.69 -1.29
N GLN A 150 26.49 55.65 -2.15
CA GLN A 150 27.57 56.61 -1.92
C GLN A 150 27.26 57.44 -0.67
N ARG A 151 28.08 57.25 0.36
CA ARG A 151 28.07 58.05 1.60
C ARG A 151 28.37 59.52 1.28
N ARG A 152 27.33 60.34 1.13
CA ARG A 152 27.45 61.80 1.17
C ARG A 152 27.68 62.25 2.61
N ARG A 153 28.92 62.62 2.92
CA ARG A 153 29.29 63.41 4.11
C ARG A 153 28.51 64.74 4.08
N ILE A 154 27.52 64.89 4.96
CA ILE A 154 26.95 66.20 5.27
C ILE A 154 27.76 66.78 6.43
N ARG A 155 28.62 67.77 6.13
CA ARG A 155 29.10 68.72 7.14
C ARG A 155 27.93 69.61 7.53
N ARG A 156 27.57 69.67 8.81
CA ARG A 156 26.90 70.85 9.36
C ARG A 156 27.68 71.38 10.56
N LEU A 157 27.90 72.68 10.46
CA LEU A 157 28.66 73.55 11.32
C LEU A 157 28.00 73.71 12.69
N ILE A 158 28.90 73.99 13.64
CA ILE A 158 28.73 74.31 15.05
C ILE A 158 27.85 75.55 15.25
N SER A 159 27.06 75.56 16.33
CA SER A 159 26.87 76.77 17.15
C SER A 159 26.42 76.40 18.56
N ASP A 160 27.23 76.85 19.52
CA ASP A 160 27.11 76.74 20.97
C ASP A 160 25.83 77.33 21.56
N SER A 161 25.34 76.75 22.67
CA SER A 161 25.27 77.45 23.96
C SER A 161 24.81 76.53 25.11
N LYS A 162 25.73 76.27 26.04
CA LYS A 162 25.63 76.42 27.53
C LYS A 162 24.28 76.07 28.20
N ASN A 163 24.29 75.06 29.08
CA ASN A 163 24.24 75.15 30.57
C ASN A 163 22.84 75.55 31.10
N ASP A 164 22.23 74.95 32.13
CA ASP A 164 22.70 74.37 33.38
C ASP A 164 21.65 73.40 33.97
N CYS A 165 22.14 72.53 34.87
CA CYS A 165 21.50 71.78 35.97
C CYS A 165 20.38 70.77 35.70
#